data_AF-A0A5S5CFB5-F1
#
_entry.id   AF-A0A5S5CFB5-F1
#
_cell.length_a   1.000
_cell.length_b   1.000
_cell.length_c   1.000
_cell.angle_alpha   90.00
_cell.angle_beta   90.00
_cell.angle_gamma   90.00
#
_symmetry.space_group_name_H-M   'P 1'
#
loop_
_entity.id
_entity.type
_entity.pdbx_description
1 polymer ?
#
loop_
_entity_poly.entity_id
_entity_poly.type
_entity_poly.pdbx_seq_one_letter_code
_entity_poly.pdbx_strand_id
1 'polypeptide(L)'
;MKPVVARFIAILLLVIPGIGATYGFLLMKDAVFHYFSSFGHEEAAARGFEFGRFIAGFLLFGIGVGFIGGWTFFRDRKRNYVAPRFRQKRPRPPRPGAGQSGS
;
A
#
# COMPACT_ATOMS: atom_id res chain seq x y z
N MET A 1 -20.93 -11.73 9.69
CA MET A 1 -20.02 -12.39 8.72
C MET A 1 -18.84 -12.98 9.50
N LYS A 2 -18.46 -14.24 9.28
CA LYS A 2 -17.34 -14.87 10.00
C LYS A 2 -16.05 -14.08 9.73
N PRO A 3 -15.19 -13.79 10.73
CA PRO A 3 -14.00 -12.96 10.58
C PRO A 3 -13.01 -13.48 9.52
N VAL A 4 -13.04 -14.79 9.26
CA VAL A 4 -12.25 -15.46 8.21
C VAL A 4 -12.68 -14.99 6.81
N VAL A 5 -13.99 -14.92 6.54
CA VAL A 5 -14.53 -14.52 5.22
C VAL A 5 -14.16 -13.06 4.91
N ALA A 6 -14.24 -12.17 5.90
CA ALA A 6 -13.85 -10.76 5.74
C ALA A 6 -12.33 -10.55 5.52
N ARG A 7 -11.48 -11.49 5.99
CA ARG A 7 -10.05 -11.49 5.70
C ARG A 7 -9.78 -11.96 4.28
N PHE A 8 -10.46 -13.02 3.85
CA PHE A 8 -10.35 -13.56 2.50
C PHE A 8 -10.76 -12.55 1.42
N ILE A 9 -11.92 -11.92 1.58
CA ILE A 9 -12.40 -10.87 0.65
C ILE A 9 -11.41 -9.70 0.56
N ALA A 10 -10.79 -9.32 1.68
CA ALA A 10 -9.82 -8.23 1.68
C ALA A 10 -8.53 -8.56 0.93
N ILE A 11 -8.08 -9.82 0.99
CA ILE A 11 -6.93 -10.28 0.21
C ILE A 11 -7.31 -10.28 -1.27
N LEU A 12 -8.50 -10.78 -1.63
CA LEU A 12 -8.98 -10.74 -3.01
C LEU A 12 -9.06 -9.32 -3.58
N LEU A 13 -9.49 -8.33 -2.78
CA LEU A 13 -9.49 -6.92 -3.18
C LEU A 13 -8.07 -6.35 -3.39
N LEU A 14 -7.07 -6.89 -2.68
CA LEU A 14 -5.66 -6.50 -2.83
C LEU A 14 -4.96 -7.18 -4.02
N VAL A 15 -5.52 -8.27 -4.56
CA VAL A 15 -4.93 -8.98 -5.71
C VAL A 15 -4.93 -8.09 -6.97
N ILE A 16 -6.01 -7.36 -7.23
CA ILE A 16 -6.14 -6.50 -8.42
C ILE A 16 -5.01 -5.46 -8.52
N PRO A 17 -4.77 -4.61 -7.50
CA PRO A 17 -3.66 -3.66 -7.53
C PRO A 17 -2.30 -4.36 -7.46
N GLY A 18 -2.21 -5.57 -6.87
CA GLY A 18 -1.00 -6.38 -6.88
C GLY A 18 -0.60 -6.84 -8.27
N ILE A 19 -1.55 -7.33 -9.06
CA ILE A 19 -1.33 -7.71 -10.47
C ILE A 19 -0.90 -6.47 -11.28
N GLY A 20 -1.61 -5.35 -11.09
CA GLY A 20 -1.24 -4.08 -11.72
C GLY A 20 0.19 -3.64 -11.39
N ALA A 21 0.61 -3.77 -10.13
CA ALA A 21 1.98 -3.47 -9.73
C ALA A 21 2.99 -4.38 -10.45
N THR A 22 2.76 -5.70 -10.46
CA THR A 22 3.66 -6.63 -11.15
C THR A 22 3.76 -6.32 -12.65
N TYR A 23 2.63 -6.03 -13.31
CA TYR A 23 2.63 -5.65 -14.72
C TYR A 23 3.40 -4.34 -14.98
N GLY A 24 3.25 -3.35 -14.09
CA GLY A 24 4.02 -2.09 -14.15
C GLY A 24 5.52 -2.33 -14.04
N PHE A 25 5.94 -3.22 -13.13
CA PHE A 25 7.33 -3.63 -12.99
C PHE A 25 7.85 -4.36 -14.24
N LEU A 26 7.03 -5.21 -14.87
CA LEU A 26 7.39 -5.86 -16.14
C LEU A 26 7.64 -4.82 -17.24
N LEU A 27 6.77 -3.82 -17.39
CA LEU A 27 6.97 -2.75 -18.36
C LEU A 27 8.27 -1.97 -18.13
N MET A 28 8.62 -1.71 -16.87
CA MET A 28 9.89 -1.06 -16.52
C MET A 28 11.09 -1.95 -16.87
N LYS A 29 11.04 -3.25 -16.51
CA LYS A 29 12.13 -4.19 -16.83
C LYS A 29 12.32 -4.29 -18.33
N ASP A 30 11.23 -4.33 -19.10
CA ASP A 30 11.27 -4.50 -20.54
C ASP A 30 11.86 -3.25 -21.21
N ALA A 31 11.47 -2.06 -20.78
CA ALA A 31 12.05 -0.81 -21.25
C ALA A 31 13.57 -0.75 -21.01
N VAL A 32 14.01 -1.19 -19.83
CA VAL A 32 15.44 -1.27 -19.47
C VAL A 32 16.16 -2.35 -20.29
N PHE A 33 15.60 -3.55 -20.40
CA PHE A 33 16.18 -4.63 -21.19
C PHE A 33 16.32 -4.28 -22.67
N HIS A 34 15.29 -3.68 -23.26
CA HIS A 34 15.34 -3.23 -24.64
C HIS A 34 16.47 -2.24 -24.87
N TYR A 35 16.62 -1.25 -23.97
CA TYR A 35 17.72 -0.28 -24.02
C TYR A 35 19.11 -0.93 -23.92
N PHE A 36 19.30 -1.88 -23.01
CA PHE A 36 20.58 -2.59 -22.87
C PHE A 36 20.86 -3.56 -24.03
N SER A 37 19.83 -4.19 -24.59
CA SER A 37 19.97 -5.11 -25.73
C SER A 37 20.25 -4.39 -27.06
N SER A 38 19.83 -3.13 -27.19
CA SER A 38 20.05 -2.32 -28.40
C SER A 38 21.50 -1.86 -28.61
N PHE A 39 22.39 -1.99 -27.61
CA PHE A 39 23.80 -1.59 -27.75
C PHE A 39 24.59 -2.45 -28.75
N GLY A 40 24.09 -3.62 -29.16
CA GLY A 40 24.76 -4.51 -30.13
C GLY A 40 24.24 -4.43 -31.57
N HIS A 41 23.15 -3.69 -31.84
CA HIS A 41 22.52 -3.63 -33.14
C HIS A 41 22.32 -2.17 -33.55
N GLU A 42 23.10 -1.69 -34.53
CA GLU A 42 23.11 -0.28 -34.96
C GLU A 42 21.74 0.23 -35.45
N GLU A 43 20.83 -0.65 -35.86
CA GLU A 43 19.47 -0.28 -36.27
C GLU A 43 18.50 -0.01 -35.10
N ALA A 44 18.77 -0.57 -33.91
CA ALA A 44 17.94 -0.37 -32.73
C ALA A 44 18.29 0.92 -31.97
N ALA A 45 19.51 1.44 -32.14
CA ALA A 45 19.98 2.68 -31.52
C ALA A 45 19.17 3.93 -31.92
N ALA A 46 18.43 3.88 -33.03
CA ALA A 46 17.55 4.96 -33.46
C ALA A 46 16.27 5.08 -32.59
N ARG A 47 15.84 3.99 -31.94
CA ARG A 47 14.79 4.05 -30.92
C ARG A 47 15.47 4.29 -29.57
N GLY A 48 15.62 5.55 -29.21
CA GLY A 48 16.11 5.96 -27.89
C GLY A 48 15.31 5.30 -26.74
N PHE A 49 15.78 5.48 -25.50
CA PHE A 49 15.16 4.87 -24.32
C PHE A 49 13.63 5.03 -24.30
N GLU A 50 12.91 3.94 -24.07
CA GLU A 50 11.44 3.84 -24.08
C GLU A 50 10.82 4.51 -22.83
N PHE A 51 11.07 5.82 -22.66
CA PHE A 51 10.59 6.61 -21.52
C PHE A 51 9.08 6.51 -21.31
N GLY A 52 8.30 6.44 -22.40
CA GLY A 52 6.85 6.28 -22.31
C GLY A 52 6.44 4.99 -21.60
N ARG A 53 7.04 3.85 -21.97
CA ARG A 53 6.80 2.56 -21.30
C ARG A 53 7.34 2.54 -19.89
N PHE A 54 8.51 3.13 -19.65
CA PHE A 54 9.11 3.20 -18.32
C PHE A 54 8.26 4.03 -17.35
N ILE A 55 7.82 5.22 -17.74
CA ILE A 55 6.99 6.10 -16.91
C ILE A 55 5.60 5.50 -16.71
N ALA A 56 4.99 4.91 -17.75
CA ALA A 56 3.72 4.20 -17.60
C ALA A 56 3.85 3.03 -16.61
N GLY A 57 4.91 2.23 -16.72
CA GLY A 57 5.22 1.15 -15.78
C GLY A 57 5.46 1.66 -14.36
N PHE A 58 6.22 2.75 -14.21
CA PHE A 58 6.51 3.38 -12.91
C PHE A 58 5.26 3.91 -12.23
N LEU A 59 4.37 4.58 -12.96
CA LEU A 59 3.11 5.06 -12.42
C LEU A 59 2.21 3.89 -12.02
N LEU A 60 2.08 2.86 -12.86
CA LEU A 60 1.26 1.69 -12.56
C LEU A 60 1.78 0.91 -11.35
N PHE A 61 3.10 0.74 -11.26
CA PHE A 61 3.78 0.12 -10.12
C PHE A 61 3.62 0.97 -8.85
N GLY A 62 3.88 2.27 -8.92
CA GLY A 62 3.76 3.20 -7.81
C GLY A 62 2.34 3.30 -7.26
N ILE A 63 1.34 3.36 -8.14
CA ILE A 63 -0.08 3.33 -7.76
C ILE A 63 -0.44 1.99 -7.11
N GLY A 64 -0.01 0.87 -7.68
CA GLY A 64 -0.30 -0.45 -7.12
C GLY A 64 0.31 -0.65 -5.73
N VAL A 65 1.60 -0.35 -5.55
CA VAL A 65 2.29 -0.46 -4.26
C VAL A 65 1.76 0.57 -3.27
N GLY A 66 1.57 1.82 -3.70
CA GLY A 66 1.02 2.89 -2.87
C GLY A 66 -0.40 2.57 -2.39
N PHE A 67 -1.23 1.99 -3.25
CA PHE A 67 -2.57 1.52 -2.88
C PHE A 67 -2.51 0.39 -1.85
N ILE A 68 -1.66 -0.62 -2.05
CA ILE A 68 -1.50 -1.73 -1.11
C ILE A 68 -1.00 -1.22 0.25
N GLY A 69 0.03 -0.37 0.26
CA GLY A 69 0.58 0.23 1.48
C GLY A 69 -0.43 1.13 2.20
N GLY A 70 -1.09 2.02 1.47
CA GLY A 70 -2.11 2.92 2.02
C GLY A 70 -3.34 2.19 2.56
N TRP A 71 -3.84 1.19 1.83
CA TRP A 71 -4.92 0.33 2.28
C TRP A 71 -4.54 -0.48 3.52
N THR A 72 -3.32 -1.05 3.54
CA THR A 72 -2.83 -1.80 4.69
C THR A 72 -2.74 -0.92 5.93
N PHE A 73 -2.19 0.29 5.80
CA PHE A 73 -2.12 1.26 6.90
C PHE A 73 -3.51 1.71 7.39
N PHE A 74 -4.43 2.02 6.46
CA PHE A 74 -5.80 2.38 6.82
C PHE A 74 -6.55 1.24 7.53
N ARG A 75 -6.37 0.01 7.04
CA ARG A 75 -6.97 -1.20 7.61
C ARG A 75 -6.40 -1.50 9.00
N ASP A 76 -5.10 -1.35 9.19
CA ASP A 76 -4.42 -1.59 10.46
C ASP A 76 -4.81 -0.55 11.53
N ARG A 77 -4.91 0.73 11.13
CA ARG A 77 -5.40 1.81 11.99
C ARG A 77 -6.81 1.53 12.54
N LYS A 78 -7.71 0.94 11.75
CA LYS A 78 -9.06 0.55 12.19
C LYS A 78 -9.08 -0.64 13.16
N ARG A 79 -8.02 -1.45 13.24
CA ARG A 79 -7.93 -2.64 14.10
C ARG A 79 -7.21 -2.39 15.43
N ASN A 80 -6.79 -1.16 15.71
CA ASN A 80 -6.30 -0.73 17.04
C ASN A 80 -5.03 -1.50 17.51
N TYR A 81 -4.11 -1.81 16.59
CA TYR A 81 -2.75 -2.30 16.89
C TYR A 81 -1.73 -1.18 17.13
N VAL A 82 -2.20 0.07 17.23
CA VAL A 82 -1.36 1.19 17.67
C VAL A 82 -0.92 0.97 19.12
N ALA A 83 0.38 1.19 19.37
CA ALA A 83 0.99 1.05 20.69
C ALA A 83 0.13 1.73 21.78
N PRO A 84 0.07 1.18 23.02
CA PRO A 84 -0.79 1.66 24.11
C PRO A 84 -0.71 3.17 24.38
N ARG A 85 0.40 3.81 23.97
CA ARG A 85 0.67 5.25 24.06
C ARG A 85 -0.28 6.13 23.24
N PHE A 86 -0.95 5.60 22.21
CA PHE A 86 -1.94 6.32 21.40
C PHE A 86 -3.40 6.03 21.79
N ARG A 87 -3.64 5.22 22.82
CA ARG A 87 -5.02 5.03 23.33
C ARG A 87 -5.45 6.30 24.06
N GLN A 88 -6.61 6.85 23.70
CA GLN A 88 -7.26 7.88 24.51
C GLN A 88 -7.36 7.36 25.95
N LYS A 89 -6.71 8.08 26.88
CA LYS A 89 -6.85 7.80 28.32
C LYS A 89 -8.34 7.87 28.63
N ARG A 90 -8.93 6.74 29.04
CA ARG A 90 -10.28 6.76 29.60
C ARG A 90 -10.27 7.74 30.77
N PRO A 91 -11.23 8.68 30.88
CA PRO A 91 -11.37 9.51 32.06
C PRO A 91 -11.45 8.58 33.27
N ARG A 92 -10.64 8.85 34.29
CA ARG A 92 -10.69 8.09 35.55
C ARG A 92 -12.11 8.21 36.10
N PRO A 93 -12.78 7.10 36.48
CA PRO A 93 -14.09 7.19 37.09
C PRO A 93 -14.00 8.06 38.36
N PRO A 94 -15.04 8.88 38.66
CA PRO A 94 -15.07 9.70 39.87
C PRO A 94 -14.86 8.83 41.11
N ARG A 95 -14.07 9.32 42.06
CA ARG A 95 -13.82 8.64 43.34
C ARG A 95 -15.16 8.43 44.07
N PRO A 96 -15.55 7.20 44.43
CA PRO A 96 -16.73 6.97 45.25
C PRO A 96 -16.48 7.62 46.62
N GLY A 97 -17.27 8.63 47.01
CA GLY A 97 -17.25 9.18 48.37
C GLY A 97 -17.00 10.68 48.52
N ALA A 98 -16.77 11.46 47.44
CA ALA A 98 -16.50 12.90 47.56
C ALA A 98 -17.74 13.78 47.87
N GLY A 99 -18.92 13.18 48.12
CA GLY A 99 -20.18 13.91 48.31
C GLY A 99 -20.90 13.67 49.64
N GLN A 100 -20.26 13.07 50.65
CA GLN A 100 -20.91 12.73 51.93
C GLN A 100 -20.30 13.46 53.15
N SER A 101 -19.62 14.58 52.96
CA SER A 101 -19.07 15.40 54.05
C SER A 101 -19.61 16.82 53.92
N GLY A 102 -20.87 17.03 54.30
CA GLY A 102 -21.49 18.34 54.27
C GLY A 102 -23.00 18.28 54.49
N SER A 103 -23.41 17.74 55.63
CA SER A 103 -24.77 17.87 56.19
C SER A 103 -24.65 18.28 57.64
#